data_AF-A0AA94I0Y5-F1
#
_entry.id   AF-A0AA94I0Y5-F1
#
_cell.length_a   1.000
_cell.length_b   1.000
_cell.length_c   1.000
_cell.angle_alpha   90.00
_cell.angle_beta   90.00
_cell.angle_gamma   90.00
#
_symmetry.space_group_name_H-M   'P 1'
#
loop_
_entity.id
_entity.type
_entity.pdbx_description
1 polymer ?
#
loop_
_entity_poly.entity_id
_entity_poly.type
_entity_poly.pdbx_seq_one_letter_code
_entity_poly.pdbx_strand_id
1 'polypeptide(L)'
;MGSYVPSTDLERQEMLSTFGLHSEKELFEDIPQQVRLKKELCLPEGMSELEVHRNMMGLANKNKVFTSIFRGAGAYRHFIPAIVKSVISKESLLTAYTPYQPEISQGILQSIFEYQTMICDLTGMDASNASVYDGATAAAESIMMCQERKRSKVFISKTVNPFVLDTVYTYCFGKNIELIIVPEKTA
;
A
#
# COMPACT_ATOMS: atom_id res chain seq x y z
N MET A 1 -28.76 -2.94 13.28
CA MET A 1 -27.38 -2.51 12.90
C MET A 1 -26.95 -3.39 11.76
N GLY A 2 -26.40 -2.82 10.69
CA GLY A 2 -25.83 -3.63 9.61
C GLY A 2 -24.64 -4.42 10.14
N SER A 3 -24.62 -5.73 9.89
CA SER A 3 -23.45 -6.56 10.13
C SER A 3 -22.51 -6.44 8.93
N TYR A 4 -21.20 -6.46 9.16
CA TYR A 4 -20.22 -6.58 8.08
C TYR A 4 -20.34 -7.94 7.37
N VAL A 5 -20.70 -8.98 8.13
CA VAL A 5 -21.00 -10.30 7.59
C VAL A 5 -22.39 -10.24 6.94
N PRO A 6 -22.50 -10.50 5.63
CA PRO A 6 -23.75 -10.33 4.90
C PRO A 6 -24.76 -11.46 5.16
N SER A 7 -24.29 -12.60 5.65
CA SER A 7 -25.14 -13.77 5.91
C SER A 7 -25.92 -13.65 7.21
N THR A 8 -27.19 -13.99 7.12
CA THR A 8 -28.13 -14.08 8.25
C THR A 8 -27.87 -15.33 9.09
N ASP A 9 -28.46 -15.38 10.30
CA ASP A 9 -28.39 -16.57 11.16
C ASP A 9 -28.98 -17.81 10.46
N LEU A 10 -30.05 -17.62 9.69
CA LEU A 10 -30.70 -18.70 8.94
C LEU A 10 -29.79 -19.24 7.83
N GLU A 11 -29.22 -18.37 6.99
CA GLU A 11 -28.28 -18.78 5.93
C GLU A 11 -27.05 -19.48 6.52
N ARG A 12 -26.56 -19.03 7.67
CA ARG A 12 -25.45 -19.71 8.38
C ARG A 12 -25.83 -21.10 8.85
N GLN A 13 -27.03 -21.30 9.38
CA GLN A 13 -27.53 -22.63 9.78
C GLN A 13 -27.74 -23.56 8.58
N GLU A 14 -28.25 -23.04 7.47
CA GLU A 14 -28.41 -23.80 6.22
C GLU A 14 -27.05 -24.24 5.65
N MET A 15 -26.05 -23.35 5.65
CA MET A 15 -24.69 -23.69 5.24
C MET A 15 -24.09 -24.78 6.14
N LEU A 16 -24.20 -24.65 7.47
CA LEU A 16 -23.71 -25.69 8.40
C LEU A 16 -24.40 -27.03 8.16
N SER A 17 -25.73 -27.03 7.99
CA SER A 17 -26.51 -28.24 7.73
C SER A 17 -26.13 -28.92 6.41
N THR A 18 -25.77 -28.13 5.39
CA THR A 18 -25.29 -28.65 4.09
C THR A 18 -23.99 -29.46 4.24
N PHE A 19 -23.13 -29.06 5.18
CA PHE A 19 -21.90 -29.79 5.52
C PHE A 19 -22.11 -30.86 6.61
N GLY A 20 -23.33 -31.04 7.12
CA GLY A 20 -23.63 -31.96 8.22
C GLY A 20 -23.06 -31.53 9.57
N LEU A 21 -22.78 -30.23 9.75
CA LEU A 21 -22.21 -29.65 10.95
C LEU A 21 -23.29 -29.04 11.84
N HIS A 22 -23.04 -29.01 13.15
CA HIS A 22 -23.98 -28.48 14.13
C HIS A 22 -23.53 -27.16 14.77
N SER A 23 -22.28 -26.76 14.57
CA SER A 23 -21.73 -25.51 15.10
C SER A 23 -20.60 -24.95 14.25
N GLU A 24 -20.42 -23.62 14.29
CA GLU A 24 -19.28 -22.94 13.66
C GLU A 24 -17.93 -23.46 14.19
N LYS A 25 -17.88 -24.00 15.42
CA LYS A 25 -16.64 -24.53 16.02
C LYS A 25 -16.13 -25.77 15.29
N GLU A 26 -17.04 -26.58 14.73
CA GLU A 26 -16.70 -27.80 14.00
C GLU A 26 -15.96 -27.49 12.69
N LEU A 27 -16.21 -26.32 12.07
CA LEU A 27 -15.48 -25.86 10.87
C LEU A 27 -13.97 -25.68 11.11
N PHE A 28 -13.55 -25.53 12.37
CA PHE A 28 -12.17 -25.25 12.74
C PHE A 28 -11.47 -26.45 13.37
N GLU A 29 -12.03 -27.66 13.27
CA GLU A 29 -11.46 -28.88 13.87
C GLU A 29 -10.04 -29.18 13.39
N ASP A 30 -9.73 -28.88 12.13
CA ASP A 30 -8.42 -29.09 11.51
C ASP A 30 -7.31 -28.21 12.11
N ILE A 31 -7.66 -27.12 12.81
CA ILE A 31 -6.68 -26.28 13.50
C ILE A 31 -6.19 -27.04 14.75
N PRO A 32 -4.90 -27.38 14.90
CA PRO A 32 -4.43 -28.13 16.06
C PRO A 32 -4.71 -27.39 17.37
N GLN A 33 -5.23 -28.09 18.39
CA GLN A 33 -5.61 -27.46 19.65
C GLN A 33 -4.45 -26.71 20.33
N GLN A 34 -3.21 -27.16 20.13
CA GLN A 34 -2.04 -26.49 20.70
C GLN A 34 -1.77 -25.08 20.16
N VAL A 35 -2.25 -24.75 18.94
CA VAL A 35 -2.10 -23.41 18.34
C VAL A 35 -3.37 -22.57 18.44
N ARG A 36 -4.49 -23.15 18.93
CA ARG A 36 -5.72 -22.39 19.13
C ARG A 36 -5.57 -21.42 20.29
N LEU A 37 -6.10 -20.22 20.09
CA LEU A 37 -6.18 -19.22 21.15
C LEU A 37 -7.13 -19.73 22.24
N LYS A 38 -6.65 -19.83 23.48
CA LYS A 38 -7.43 -20.35 24.64
C LYS A 38 -8.20 -19.27 25.40
N LYS A 39 -8.03 -18.01 25.00
CA LYS A 39 -8.64 -16.82 25.61
C LYS A 39 -9.15 -15.92 24.51
N GLU A 40 -10.03 -15.00 24.85
CA GLU A 40 -10.43 -13.97 23.91
C GLU A 40 -9.26 -13.04 23.56
N LEU A 41 -9.37 -12.36 22.43
CA LEU A 41 -8.44 -11.30 22.07
C LEU A 41 -8.57 -10.17 23.09
N CYS A 42 -7.44 -9.64 23.56
CA CYS A 42 -7.42 -8.51 24.48
C CYS A 42 -7.67 -7.20 23.70
N LEU A 43 -8.91 -7.03 23.24
CA LEU A 43 -9.38 -5.87 22.47
C LEU A 43 -10.55 -5.18 23.19
N PRO A 44 -10.72 -3.86 23.03
CA PRO A 44 -11.92 -3.18 23.49
C PRO A 44 -13.18 -3.72 22.82
N GLU A 45 -14.33 -3.51 23.46
CA GLU A 45 -15.62 -3.81 22.85
C GLU A 45 -15.83 -3.04 21.53
N GLY A 46 -16.58 -3.66 20.63
CA GLY A 46 -16.93 -3.06 19.34
C GLY A 46 -17.73 -1.78 19.52
N MET A 47 -17.43 -0.78 18.69
CA MET A 47 -18.15 0.48 18.61
C MET A 47 -19.07 0.49 17.40
N SER A 48 -20.20 1.18 17.48
CA SER A 48 -21.02 1.47 16.30
C SER A 48 -20.27 2.36 15.32
N GLU A 49 -20.69 2.38 14.05
CA GLU A 49 -20.08 3.21 13.01
C GLU A 49 -19.99 4.69 13.41
N LEU A 50 -21.04 5.23 14.04
CA LEU A 50 -21.07 6.62 14.51
C LEU A 50 -20.08 6.88 15.64
N GLU A 51 -19.91 5.94 16.56
CA GLU A 51 -18.94 6.03 17.64
C GLU A 51 -17.51 5.95 17.11
N VAL A 52 -17.23 5.02 16.19
CA VAL A 52 -15.93 4.92 15.50
C VAL A 52 -15.61 6.23 14.78
N HIS A 53 -16.56 6.75 13.99
CA HIS A 53 -16.35 8.01 13.26
C HIS A 53 -16.04 9.18 14.20
N ARG A 54 -16.81 9.35 15.29
CA ARG A 54 -16.56 10.40 16.29
C ARG A 54 -15.21 10.24 16.96
N ASN A 55 -14.83 9.02 17.32
CA ASN A 55 -13.55 8.73 17.95
C ASN A 55 -12.38 9.06 17.00
N MET A 56 -12.44 8.58 15.75
CA MET A 56 -11.43 8.85 14.73
C MET A 56 -11.29 10.34 14.42
N MET A 57 -12.40 11.09 14.38
CA MET A 57 -12.37 12.55 14.25
C MET A 57 -11.74 13.22 15.47
N GLY A 58 -12.04 12.74 16.68
CA GLY A 58 -11.40 13.21 17.91
C GLY A 58 -9.88 13.01 17.90
N LEU A 59 -9.40 11.88 17.38
CA LEU A 59 -7.97 11.62 17.20
C LEU A 59 -7.36 12.52 16.10
N ALA A 60 -8.02 12.64 14.96
CA ALA A 60 -7.55 13.47 13.84
C ALA A 60 -7.41 14.95 14.25
N ASN A 61 -8.32 15.45 15.09
CA ASN A 61 -8.29 16.83 15.61
C ASN A 61 -7.10 17.13 16.54
N LYS A 62 -6.36 16.12 17.01
CA LYS A 62 -5.11 16.32 17.74
C LYS A 62 -3.93 16.69 16.83
N ASN A 63 -4.06 16.43 15.52
CA ASN A 63 -3.02 16.78 14.55
C ASN A 63 -3.04 18.28 14.26
N LYS A 64 -1.84 18.87 14.12
CA LYS A 64 -1.69 20.26 13.65
C LYS A 64 -1.57 20.29 12.13
N VAL A 65 -2.58 20.83 11.45
CA VAL A 65 -2.55 21.03 10.00
C VAL A 65 -1.97 22.41 9.69
N PHE A 66 -0.77 22.45 9.10
CA PHE A 66 -0.13 23.68 8.68
C PHE A 66 -0.71 24.15 7.34
N THR A 67 -1.00 25.45 7.24
CA THR A 67 -1.48 26.07 5.98
C THR A 67 -0.39 26.10 4.91
N SER A 68 0.86 26.29 5.33
CA SER A 68 2.04 26.31 4.46
C SER A 68 3.09 25.32 4.96
N ILE A 69 3.65 24.52 4.05
CA ILE A 69 4.66 23.50 4.34
C ILE A 69 5.74 23.62 3.26
N PHE A 70 6.95 24.01 3.68
CA PHE A 70 8.11 24.18 2.79
C PHE A 70 9.28 23.25 3.15
N ARG A 71 9.01 22.18 3.93
CA ARG A 71 10.03 21.20 4.32
C ARG A 71 10.56 20.38 3.15
N GLY A 72 9.79 20.25 2.06
CA GLY A 72 10.18 19.48 0.88
C GLY A 72 10.43 18.01 1.21
N ALA A 73 11.62 17.51 0.86
CA ALA A 73 12.04 16.13 1.10
C ALA A 73 11.08 15.09 0.48
N GLY A 74 10.66 15.32 -0.77
CA GLY A 74 9.84 14.36 -1.52
C GLY A 74 8.33 14.48 -1.31
N ALA A 75 7.86 15.29 -0.35
CA ALA A 75 6.43 15.56 -0.14
C ALA A 75 6.14 17.05 -0.27
N TYR A 76 5.31 17.41 -1.26
CA TYR A 76 5.02 18.80 -1.60
C TYR A 76 3.51 19.03 -1.60
N ARG A 77 3.09 20.09 -0.90
CA ARG A 77 1.68 20.51 -0.90
C ARG A 77 1.30 20.94 -2.32
N HIS A 78 0.25 20.33 -2.87
CA HIS A 78 -0.28 20.64 -4.18
C HIS A 78 -1.81 20.67 -4.14
N PHE A 79 -2.41 21.33 -5.13
CA PHE A 79 -3.86 21.35 -5.29
C PHE A 79 -4.32 20.01 -5.90
N ILE A 80 -5.28 19.36 -5.24
CA ILE A 80 -5.95 18.17 -5.76
C ILE A 80 -7.34 18.63 -6.24
N PRO A 81 -7.65 18.57 -7.55
CA PRO A 81 -8.96 18.94 -8.06
C PRO A 81 -10.09 18.15 -7.40
N ALA A 82 -11.20 18.81 -7.08
CA ALA A 82 -12.32 18.21 -6.35
C ALA A 82 -12.90 16.95 -7.03
N ILE A 83 -12.85 16.91 -8.37
CA ILE A 83 -13.30 15.77 -9.16
C ILE A 83 -12.50 14.49 -8.87
N VAL A 84 -11.22 14.59 -8.50
CA VAL A 84 -10.36 13.43 -8.23
C VAL A 84 -10.95 12.57 -7.11
N LYS A 85 -11.39 13.20 -6.02
CA LYS A 85 -12.03 12.49 -4.90
C LYS A 85 -13.28 11.74 -5.33
N SER A 86 -14.10 12.35 -6.19
CA SER A 86 -15.31 11.71 -6.72
C SER A 86 -14.96 10.52 -7.61
N VAL A 87 -13.97 10.66 -8.49
CA VAL A 87 -13.54 9.59 -9.40
C VAL A 87 -13.02 8.39 -8.62
N ILE A 88 -12.05 8.59 -7.71
CA ILE A 88 -11.43 7.48 -6.96
C ILE A 88 -12.38 6.82 -5.95
N SER A 89 -13.49 7.48 -5.59
CA SER A 89 -14.50 6.90 -4.69
C SER A 89 -15.53 6.04 -5.42
N LYS A 90 -15.46 5.94 -6.76
CA LYS A 90 -16.32 5.01 -7.50
C LYS A 90 -15.97 3.58 -7.11
N GLU A 91 -16.98 2.79 -6.75
CA GLU A 91 -16.81 1.40 -6.33
C GLU A 91 -16.00 0.59 -7.33
N SER A 92 -16.27 0.73 -8.63
CA SER A 92 -15.55 0.05 -9.71
C SER A 92 -14.04 0.33 -9.79
N LEU A 93 -13.56 1.40 -9.13
CA LEU A 93 -12.13 1.70 -9.00
C LEU A 93 -11.61 1.36 -7.60
N LEU A 94 -12.43 1.52 -6.57
CA LEU A 94 -12.02 1.37 -5.17
C LEU A 94 -11.97 -0.09 -4.71
N THR A 95 -12.90 -0.92 -5.19
CA THR A 95 -13.03 -2.32 -4.73
C THR A 95 -12.44 -3.34 -5.71
N ALA A 96 -12.17 -2.93 -6.94
CA ALA A 96 -11.48 -3.77 -7.91
C ALA A 96 -10.04 -4.08 -7.47
N TYR A 97 -9.59 -5.31 -7.70
CA TYR A 97 -8.21 -5.72 -7.43
C TYR A 97 -7.36 -5.71 -8.70
N THR A 98 -6.19 -6.35 -8.67
CA THR A 98 -5.31 -6.50 -9.83
C THR A 98 -6.10 -6.97 -11.06
N PRO A 99 -5.94 -6.31 -12.23
CA PRO A 99 -6.74 -6.56 -13.42
C PRO A 99 -6.33 -7.86 -14.15
N TYR A 100 -6.43 -9.02 -13.47
CA TYR A 100 -6.11 -10.34 -14.03
C TYR A 100 -7.08 -10.77 -15.15
N GLN A 101 -8.28 -10.19 -15.18
CA GLN A 101 -9.28 -10.41 -16.22
C GLN A 101 -9.40 -9.14 -17.08
N PRO A 102 -8.55 -9.00 -18.12
CA PRO A 102 -8.43 -7.74 -18.85
C PRO A 102 -9.71 -7.32 -19.56
N GLU A 103 -10.53 -8.27 -20.03
CA GLU A 103 -11.79 -8.03 -20.77
C GLU A 103 -12.81 -7.24 -19.94
N ILE A 104 -12.77 -7.39 -18.62
CA ILE A 104 -13.66 -6.70 -17.68
C ILE A 104 -12.94 -5.62 -16.85
N SER A 105 -11.68 -5.31 -17.18
CA SER A 105 -10.84 -4.36 -16.42
C SER A 105 -10.32 -3.18 -17.25
N GLN A 106 -10.87 -2.96 -18.46
CA GLN A 106 -10.36 -1.98 -19.42
C GLN A 106 -10.30 -0.54 -18.87
N GLY A 107 -11.20 -0.13 -17.96
CA GLY A 107 -11.15 1.21 -17.38
C GLY A 107 -9.90 1.47 -16.52
N ILE A 108 -9.51 0.50 -15.68
CA ILE A 108 -8.29 0.58 -14.86
C ILE A 108 -7.05 0.46 -15.76
N LEU A 109 -7.07 -0.48 -16.71
CA LEU A 109 -5.96 -0.69 -17.64
C LEU A 109 -5.70 0.55 -18.50
N GLN A 110 -6.74 1.24 -18.98
CA GLN A 110 -6.59 2.52 -19.66
C GLN A 110 -5.93 3.55 -18.74
N SER A 111 -6.39 3.67 -17.49
CA SER A 111 -5.81 4.63 -16.53
C SER A 111 -4.32 4.35 -16.24
N ILE A 112 -3.94 3.07 -16.19
CA ILE A 112 -2.53 2.64 -16.07
C ILE A 112 -1.74 3.02 -17.31
N PHE A 113 -2.30 2.80 -18.51
CA PHE A 113 -1.66 3.20 -19.76
C PHE A 113 -1.44 4.71 -19.86
N GLU A 114 -2.42 5.53 -19.45
CA GLU A 114 -2.26 6.99 -19.39
C GLU A 114 -1.16 7.39 -18.39
N TYR A 115 -1.08 6.74 -17.23
CA TYR A 115 0.00 6.96 -16.28
C TYR A 115 1.37 6.61 -16.88
N GLN A 116 1.49 5.46 -17.54
CA GLN A 116 2.74 5.03 -18.17
C GLN A 116 3.18 6.01 -19.26
N THR A 117 2.25 6.40 -20.13
CA THR A 117 2.49 7.40 -21.19
C THR A 117 2.96 8.72 -20.60
N MET A 118 2.27 9.23 -19.58
CA MET A 118 2.65 10.47 -18.90
C MET A 118 4.07 10.39 -18.31
N ILE A 119 4.46 9.28 -17.69
CA ILE A 119 5.81 9.10 -17.16
C ILE A 119 6.85 9.02 -18.28
N CYS A 120 6.58 8.29 -19.37
CA CYS A 120 7.46 8.23 -20.53
C CYS A 120 7.67 9.64 -21.14
N ASP A 121 6.59 10.40 -21.34
CA ASP A 121 6.65 11.76 -21.89
C ASP A 121 7.44 12.72 -20.99
N LEU A 122 7.26 12.63 -19.66
CA LEU A 122 7.95 13.49 -18.70
C LEU A 122 9.45 13.15 -18.56
N THR A 123 9.79 11.87 -18.68
CA THR A 123 11.18 11.39 -18.43
C THR A 123 11.99 11.20 -19.70
N GLY A 124 11.33 11.14 -20.87
CA GLY A 124 11.96 10.79 -22.14
C GLY A 124 12.40 9.32 -22.25
N MET A 125 11.86 8.45 -21.39
CA MET A 125 12.19 7.01 -21.37
C MET A 125 11.25 6.23 -22.29
N ASP A 126 11.74 5.12 -22.85
CA ASP A 126 10.97 4.28 -23.78
C ASP A 126 9.81 3.54 -23.12
N ALA A 127 9.91 3.27 -21.81
CA ALA A 127 8.89 2.52 -21.07
C ALA A 127 8.82 2.93 -19.59
N SER A 128 7.63 2.83 -19.03
CA SER A 128 7.33 2.97 -17.60
C SER A 128 6.51 1.76 -17.13
N ASN A 129 6.65 1.38 -15.86
CA ASN A 129 5.81 0.36 -15.26
C ASN A 129 4.49 0.96 -14.74
N ALA A 130 3.62 0.11 -14.19
CA ALA A 130 2.33 0.52 -13.61
C ALA A 130 2.46 0.99 -12.15
N SER A 131 3.45 1.83 -11.84
CA SER A 131 3.83 2.34 -10.50
C SER A 131 4.66 1.39 -9.61
N VAL A 132 5.17 1.96 -8.51
CA VAL A 132 5.84 1.30 -7.38
C VAL A 132 5.41 2.00 -6.08
N TYR A 133 5.78 1.45 -4.92
CA TYR A 133 5.28 1.91 -3.62
C TYR A 133 5.62 3.38 -3.30
N ASP A 134 6.88 3.78 -3.50
CA ASP A 134 7.33 5.15 -3.27
C ASP A 134 8.64 5.44 -4.05
N GLY A 135 9.10 6.70 -4.02
CA GLY A 135 10.33 7.09 -4.70
C GLY A 135 11.62 6.52 -4.11
N ALA A 136 11.62 6.13 -2.83
CA ALA A 136 12.81 5.59 -2.16
C ALA A 136 13.06 4.13 -2.56
N THR A 137 12.01 3.32 -2.53
CA THR A 137 11.98 1.95 -3.04
C THR A 137 12.22 1.93 -4.55
N ALA A 138 11.64 2.87 -5.32
CA ALA A 138 11.95 3.01 -6.76
C ALA A 138 13.46 3.17 -7.02
N ALA A 139 14.12 4.06 -6.25
CA ALA A 139 15.56 4.26 -6.37
C ALA A 139 16.35 3.00 -6.02
N ALA A 140 15.96 2.29 -4.96
CA ALA A 140 16.60 1.05 -4.56
C ALA A 140 16.42 -0.08 -5.61
N GLU A 141 15.22 -0.25 -6.16
CA GLU A 141 14.94 -1.23 -7.22
C GLU A 141 15.72 -0.90 -8.51
N SER A 142 15.88 0.39 -8.84
CA SER A 142 16.68 0.79 -10.00
C SER A 142 18.14 0.33 -9.90
N ILE A 143 18.70 0.30 -8.68
CA ILE A 143 20.03 -0.23 -8.41
C ILE A 143 20.04 -1.74 -8.60
N MET A 144 19.00 -2.45 -8.11
CA MET A 144 18.89 -3.90 -8.28
C MET A 144 18.77 -4.30 -9.75
N MET A 145 18.08 -3.51 -10.58
CA MET A 145 17.99 -3.72 -12.03
C MET A 145 19.35 -3.60 -12.73
N CYS A 146 20.24 -2.76 -12.21
CA CYS A 146 21.58 -2.55 -12.76
C CYS A 146 22.63 -3.54 -12.22
N GLN A 147 22.25 -4.37 -11.25
CA GLN A 147 23.16 -5.25 -10.53
C GLN A 147 23.50 -6.49 -11.36
N GLU A 148 24.80 -6.68 -11.60
CA GLU A 148 25.34 -7.82 -12.33
C GLU A 148 26.48 -8.46 -11.55
N ARG A 149 26.86 -9.71 -11.86
CA ARG A 149 27.94 -10.45 -11.16
C ARG A 149 29.26 -9.67 -11.04
N LYS A 150 29.58 -8.82 -12.02
CA LYS A 150 30.84 -8.06 -12.08
C LYS A 150 30.74 -6.64 -11.50
N ARG A 151 29.54 -6.15 -11.18
CA ARG A 151 29.30 -4.79 -10.67
C ARG A 151 28.99 -4.89 -9.19
N SER A 152 29.97 -4.66 -8.31
CA SER A 152 29.80 -4.80 -6.86
C SER A 152 29.64 -3.48 -6.11
N LYS A 153 29.76 -2.35 -6.81
CA LYS A 153 29.78 -1.01 -6.23
C LYS A 153 28.67 -0.16 -6.82
N VAL A 154 28.00 0.61 -5.96
CA VAL A 154 26.96 1.56 -6.32
C VAL A 154 27.37 2.94 -5.83
N PHE A 155 27.25 3.94 -6.70
CA PHE A 155 27.55 5.33 -6.35
C PHE A 155 26.25 6.11 -6.23
N ILE A 156 26.07 6.82 -5.13
CA ILE A 156 24.88 7.66 -4.91
C ILE A 156 25.31 9.05 -4.42
N SER A 157 24.66 10.10 -4.94
CA SER A 157 24.95 11.46 -4.49
C SER A 157 24.53 11.66 -3.02
N LYS A 158 25.37 12.34 -2.24
CA LYS A 158 25.03 12.80 -0.87
C LYS A 158 23.84 13.76 -0.85
N THR A 159 23.53 14.42 -1.97
CA THR A 159 22.47 15.44 -2.06
C THR A 159 21.07 14.87 -2.30
N VAL A 160 20.93 13.56 -2.47
CA VAL A 160 19.60 12.95 -2.55
C VAL A 160 18.89 13.02 -1.21
N ASN A 161 17.57 12.83 -1.20
CA ASN A 161 16.78 12.82 0.03
C ASN A 161 17.34 11.78 1.03
N PRO A 162 17.59 12.16 2.30
CA PRO A 162 18.12 11.24 3.32
C PRO A 162 17.31 9.95 3.47
N PHE A 163 15.98 10.00 3.37
CA PHE A 163 15.15 8.79 3.48
C PHE A 163 15.32 7.84 2.29
N VAL A 164 15.69 8.37 1.12
CA VAL A 164 16.05 7.57 -0.05
C VAL A 164 17.42 6.90 0.19
N LEU A 165 18.39 7.62 0.77
CA LEU A 165 19.70 7.04 1.13
C LEU A 165 19.54 5.87 2.11
N ASP A 166 18.74 6.03 3.17
CA ASP A 166 18.53 4.99 4.18
C ASP A 166 17.90 3.72 3.58
N THR A 167 16.94 3.90 2.67
CA THR A 167 16.29 2.80 1.95
C THR A 167 17.27 2.08 1.04
N VAL A 168 18.03 2.84 0.24
CA VAL A 168 19.06 2.30 -0.66
C VAL A 168 20.14 1.54 0.14
N TYR A 169 20.60 2.11 1.25
CA TYR A 169 21.56 1.45 2.14
C TYR A 169 21.04 0.11 2.63
N THR A 170 19.78 0.06 3.07
CA THR A 170 19.14 -1.17 3.56
C THR A 170 19.11 -2.27 2.48
N TYR A 171 18.76 -1.90 1.24
CA TYR A 171 18.76 -2.82 0.10
C TYR A 171 20.17 -3.32 -0.24
N CYS A 172 21.14 -2.42 -0.33
CA CYS A 172 22.54 -2.76 -0.59
C CYS A 172 23.12 -3.67 0.51
N PHE A 173 22.82 -3.38 1.79
CA PHE A 173 23.22 -4.21 2.92
C PHE A 173 22.68 -5.65 2.79
N GLY A 174 21.38 -5.80 2.51
CA GLY A 174 20.75 -7.12 2.35
C GLY A 174 21.30 -7.95 1.19
N LYS A 175 21.94 -7.31 0.21
CA LYS A 175 22.54 -7.94 -0.97
C LYS A 175 24.08 -7.95 -0.95
N ASN A 176 24.70 -7.47 0.12
CA ASN A 176 26.15 -7.33 0.25
C ASN A 176 26.79 -6.52 -0.90
N ILE A 177 26.16 -5.41 -1.27
CA ILE A 177 26.61 -4.48 -2.31
C ILE A 177 27.30 -3.29 -1.63
N GLU A 178 28.48 -2.90 -2.12
CA GLU A 178 29.22 -1.76 -1.58
C GLU A 178 28.58 -0.44 -2.07
N LEU A 179 27.99 0.32 -1.13
CA LEU A 179 27.43 1.64 -1.41
C LEU A 179 28.46 2.73 -1.13
N ILE A 180 28.78 3.54 -2.15
CA ILE A 180 29.71 4.65 -2.08
C ILE A 180 28.93 5.96 -2.18
N ILE A 181 28.96 6.75 -1.13
CA ILE A 181 28.32 8.08 -1.11
C ILE A 181 29.27 9.09 -1.73
N VAL A 182 28.84 9.71 -2.83
CA VAL A 182 29.59 10.74 -3.55
C VAL A 182 29.27 12.10 -2.94
N PRO A 183 30.26 12.84 -2.41
CA PRO A 183 30.02 14.16 -1.84
C PRO A 183 29.56 15.16 -2.91
N GLU A 184 28.89 16.23 -2.47
CA GLU A 184 28.59 17.35 -3.35
C GLU A 184 29.87 18.00 -3.89
N LYS A 185 29.80 18.61 -5.08
CA LYS A 185 30.93 19.36 -5.62
C LYS A 185 31.13 20.61 -4.76
N THR A 186 32.28 20.72 -4.10
CA THR A 186 32.68 21.96 -3.44
C THR A 186 32.78 23.07 -4.48
N ALA A 187 32.09 24.18 -4.22
CA ALA A 187 32.11 25.37 -5.08
C ALA A 187 33.48 26.03 -5.13
#